data_AF-A0A0J6YLC1-F1
#
_entry.id   AF-A0A0J6YLC1-F1
#
_cell.length_a   1.000
_cell.length_b   1.000
_cell.length_c   1.000
_cell.angle_alpha   90.00
_cell.angle_beta   90.00
_cell.angle_gamma   90.00
#
_symmetry.space_group_name_H-M   'P 1'
#
loop_
_entity.id
_entity.type
_entity.pdbx_description
1 polymer ?
#
loop_
_entity_poly.entity_id
_entity_poly.type
_entity_poly.pdbx_seq_one_letter_code
_entity_poly.pdbx_strand_id
1 'polypeptide(L)'
;MKLTILAVILPLLAAAAPGLEARQSEPPYPPKIKVGDNCPPGNETVIAGLSSMYVLVPGGQQMYVEPSGAVGFTQAHSTYIPPGSYIGGFTYEPRGEHGIYSFTGWGADGFMGCPDPEVGFHQVYANIQNASVPTGDIKDCLPFVALAITYPGNNPAAWQYV
;
A
#
# COMPACT_ATOMS: atom_id res chain seq x y z
N MET A 1 -1.76 21.68 -11.78
CA MET A 1 -2.84 20.96 -11.07
C MET A 1 -2.24 19.65 -10.58
N LYS A 2 -1.86 19.57 -9.29
CA LYS A 2 -1.36 18.30 -8.70
C LYS A 2 -2.60 17.48 -8.37
N LEU A 3 -2.79 16.39 -9.09
CA LEU A 3 -3.91 15.49 -8.87
C LEU A 3 -3.55 14.58 -7.68
N THR A 4 -3.92 15.00 -6.47
CA THR A 4 -3.84 14.16 -5.26
C THR A 4 -5.09 13.31 -5.23
N ILE A 5 -5.09 12.22 -6.00
CA ILE A 5 -6.20 11.25 -6.03
C ILE A 5 -6.00 10.35 -4.82
N LEU A 6 -7.09 9.94 -4.17
CA LEU A 6 -7.23 8.61 -3.55
C LEU A 6 -7.06 8.56 -2.03
N ALA A 7 -8.17 8.67 -1.30
CA ALA A 7 -8.34 7.95 -0.04
C ALA A 7 -8.97 6.59 -0.35
N VAL A 8 -8.25 5.49 -0.12
CA VAL A 8 -8.76 4.13 -0.39
C VAL A 8 -9.61 3.69 0.79
N ILE A 9 -10.86 3.31 0.55
CA ILE A 9 -11.82 2.88 1.61
C ILE A 9 -11.47 1.48 2.14
N LEU A 10 -10.40 0.88 1.63
CA LEU A 10 -9.99 -0.47 1.99
C LEU A 10 -9.16 -0.43 3.28
N PRO A 11 -9.63 -1.00 4.41
CA PRO A 11 -8.82 -1.15 5.61
C PRO A 11 -7.62 -2.10 5.40
N LEU A 12 -7.48 -2.70 4.21
CA LEU A 12 -6.54 -3.77 3.93
C LEU A 12 -5.16 -3.32 3.43
N LEU A 13 -4.98 -2.06 3.05
CA LEU A 13 -3.62 -1.54 2.76
C LEU A 13 -2.86 -1.13 4.04
N ALA A 14 -3.56 -1.07 5.18
CA ALA A 14 -2.97 -0.93 6.51
C ALA A 14 -2.73 -2.28 7.20
N ALA A 15 -3.02 -3.40 6.52
CA ALA A 15 -2.86 -4.76 7.04
C ALA A 15 -1.65 -5.51 6.44
N ALA A 16 -0.69 -4.78 5.85
CA ALA A 16 0.65 -5.30 5.63
C ALA A 16 1.54 -5.17 6.89
N ALA A 17 0.96 -5.32 8.09
CA ALA A 17 1.64 -5.69 9.33
C ALA A 17 0.61 -5.83 10.47
N PRO A 18 -0.01 -7.00 10.62
CA PRO A 18 -0.30 -7.44 11.99
C PRO A 18 0.34 -8.79 12.31
N GLY A 19 1.63 -8.97 12.04
CA GLY A 19 2.32 -10.20 12.51
C GLY A 19 3.75 -10.41 12.05
N LEU A 20 4.33 -9.44 11.36
CA LEU A 20 5.72 -9.11 11.59
C LEU A 20 5.69 -7.86 12.50
N GLU A 21 5.92 -8.00 13.80
CA GLU A 21 7.26 -7.66 14.30
C GLU A 21 8.29 -8.02 13.22
N ALA A 22 8.35 -7.20 12.15
CA ALA A 22 9.51 -7.15 11.30
C ALA A 22 10.61 -7.01 12.31
N ARG A 23 11.48 -8.02 12.38
CA ARG A 23 12.71 -7.98 13.15
C ARG A 23 13.27 -6.60 12.89
N GLN A 24 13.01 -5.69 13.81
CA GLN A 24 13.70 -4.45 13.89
C GLN A 24 15.07 -4.96 14.28
N SER A 25 15.93 -5.23 13.29
CA SER A 25 17.30 -4.81 13.48
C SER A 25 17.14 -3.31 13.66
N GLU A 26 16.95 -2.89 14.92
CA GLU A 26 17.22 -1.53 15.31
C GLU A 26 18.53 -1.20 14.61
N PRO A 27 18.57 -0.24 13.65
CA PRO A 27 19.84 0.31 13.30
C PRO A 27 20.50 0.71 14.64
N PRO A 28 21.81 0.50 14.85
CA PRO A 28 22.48 0.78 16.12
C PRO A 28 22.38 2.26 16.55
N TYR A 29 21.63 3.07 15.81
CA TYR A 29 21.20 4.39 16.15
C TYR A 29 19.87 4.72 15.42
N PRO A 30 18.74 4.94 16.11
CA PRO A 30 17.76 5.87 15.58
C PRO A 30 18.21 7.26 16.03
N PRO A 31 18.46 8.24 15.14
CA PRO A 31 18.16 9.59 15.58
C PRO A 31 16.67 9.56 15.92
N LYS A 32 16.33 9.65 17.20
CA LYS A 32 14.96 9.92 17.64
C LYS A 32 14.62 11.32 17.13
N ILE A 33 14.28 11.43 15.85
CA ILE A 33 13.74 12.64 15.28
C ILE A 33 12.40 12.81 15.99
N LYS A 34 12.34 13.74 16.95
CA LYS A 34 11.06 14.24 17.44
C LYS A 34 10.42 14.96 16.27
N VAL A 35 9.59 14.25 15.51
CA VAL A 35 8.67 14.89 14.59
C VAL A 35 7.74 15.71 15.48
N GLY A 36 7.82 17.03 15.41
CA GLY A 36 7.07 17.91 16.31
C GLY A 36 5.55 17.78 16.14
N ASP A 37 4.80 18.66 16.80
CA ASP A 37 3.32 18.63 16.85
C ASP A 37 2.61 18.81 15.48
N ASN A 38 3.36 18.99 14.38
CA ASN A 38 2.85 19.20 13.02
C ASN A 38 2.72 17.90 12.21
N CYS A 39 2.64 16.74 12.87
CA CYS A 39 2.41 15.47 12.19
C CYS A 39 0.97 15.39 11.66
N PRO A 40 0.76 14.96 10.41
CA PRO A 40 -0.56 14.58 9.95
C PRO A 40 -1.15 13.47 10.83
N PRO A 41 -2.48 13.41 10.97
CA PRO A 41 -3.15 12.50 11.89
C PRO A 41 -2.92 11.02 11.57
N GLY A 42 -2.58 10.67 10.33
CA GLY A 42 -2.30 9.27 9.94
C GLY A 42 -3.53 8.36 9.97
N ASN A 43 -4.74 8.94 10.01
CA ASN A 43 -6.01 8.21 10.05
C ASN A 43 -6.58 7.89 8.65
N GLU A 44 -5.91 8.34 7.60
CA GLU A 44 -6.32 8.15 6.21
C GLU A 44 -5.16 7.57 5.40
N THR A 45 -5.46 6.61 4.54
CA THR A 45 -4.51 6.10 3.54
C THR A 45 -4.69 6.89 2.26
N VAL A 46 -3.77 7.81 2.00
CA VAL A 46 -3.80 8.65 0.80
C VAL A 46 -2.67 8.28 -0.13
N ILE A 47 -3.02 8.04 -1.39
CA ILE A 47 -2.05 7.84 -2.48
C ILE A 47 -1.92 9.18 -3.20
N ALA A 48 -0.76 9.45 -3.78
CA ALA A 48 -0.47 10.63 -4.56
C ALA A 48 -0.14 10.16 -5.98
N GLY A 49 -0.85 10.73 -6.96
CA GLY A 49 -0.86 10.17 -8.31
C GLY A 49 -1.56 8.81 -8.31
N LEU A 50 -0.80 7.73 -8.55
CA LEU A 50 -1.33 6.37 -8.61
C LEU A 50 -0.47 5.34 -7.86
N SER A 51 0.68 5.72 -7.31
CA SER A 51 1.58 4.71 -6.73
C SER A 51 2.53 5.25 -5.67
N SER A 52 2.37 6.49 -5.21
CA SER A 52 3.19 7.03 -4.12
C SER A 52 2.30 7.28 -2.92
N MET A 53 2.73 6.92 -1.72
CA MET A 53 1.98 7.25 -0.51
C MET A 53 2.10 8.76 -0.23
N TYR A 54 1.02 9.42 0.16
CA TYR A 54 1.03 10.85 0.44
C TYR A 54 1.51 11.12 1.87
N VAL A 55 2.83 11.07 2.04
CA VAL A 55 3.53 11.13 3.33
C VAL A 55 4.49 12.31 3.43
N LEU A 56 4.81 12.72 4.65
CA LEU A 56 5.83 13.76 4.91
C LEU A 56 7.26 13.22 4.98
N VAL A 57 7.44 11.93 5.27
CA VAL A 57 8.77 11.37 5.50
C VAL A 57 9.72 11.63 4.31
N PRO A 58 10.95 12.14 4.55
CA PRO A 58 11.94 12.35 3.50
C PRO A 58 12.23 11.06 2.73
N GLY A 59 12.15 11.14 1.40
CA GLY A 59 12.26 9.99 0.48
C GLY A 59 10.90 9.40 0.07
N GLY A 60 9.82 9.74 0.78
CA GLY A 60 8.49 9.24 0.51
C GLY A 60 8.34 7.73 0.77
N GLN A 61 7.22 7.18 0.34
CA GLN A 61 7.00 5.74 0.27
C GLN A 61 6.37 5.39 -1.07
N GLN A 62 6.98 4.48 -1.81
CA GLN A 62 6.57 4.13 -3.16
C GLN A 62 5.89 2.77 -3.14
N MET A 63 4.68 2.68 -3.68
CA MET A 63 3.97 1.42 -3.89
C MET A 63 4.58 0.61 -5.01
N TYR A 64 4.52 -0.71 -4.84
CA TYR A 64 4.93 -1.72 -5.82
C TYR A 64 4.09 -2.99 -5.65
N VAL A 65 4.18 -3.88 -6.63
CA VAL A 65 3.68 -5.26 -6.51
C VAL A 65 4.86 -6.20 -6.65
N GLU A 66 5.11 -7.04 -5.66
CA GLU A 66 6.20 -8.02 -5.69
C GLU A 66 5.99 -9.09 -6.77
N PRO A 67 7.04 -9.83 -7.18
CA PRO A 67 6.87 -11.00 -8.05
C PRO A 67 5.90 -12.05 -7.50
N SER A 68 5.73 -12.12 -6.18
CA SER A 68 4.73 -12.94 -5.50
C SER A 68 3.29 -12.50 -5.76
N GLY A 69 3.08 -11.27 -6.23
CA GLY A 69 1.79 -10.61 -6.35
C GLY A 69 1.44 -9.76 -5.12
N ALA A 70 2.20 -9.80 -4.03
CA ALA A 70 1.91 -9.00 -2.85
C ALA A 70 2.01 -7.50 -3.15
N VAL A 71 0.99 -6.71 -2.77
CA VAL A 71 1.04 -5.26 -2.86
C VAL A 71 1.79 -4.72 -1.64
N GLY A 72 2.81 -3.92 -1.88
CA GLY A 72 3.64 -3.33 -0.83
C GLY A 72 3.97 -1.88 -1.13
N PHE A 73 4.66 -1.26 -0.18
CA PHE A 73 5.28 0.05 -0.35
C PHE A 73 6.65 0.09 0.32
N THR A 74 7.50 1.02 -0.08
CA THR A 74 8.86 1.11 0.48
C THR A 74 8.81 1.53 1.95
N GLN A 75 9.72 0.97 2.75
CA GLN A 75 9.92 1.42 4.13
C GLN A 75 10.28 2.91 4.14
N ALA A 76 9.83 3.63 5.18
CA ALA A 76 10.26 5.00 5.46
C ALA A 76 11.79 5.13 5.38
N HIS A 77 12.27 6.20 4.71
CA HIS A 77 13.70 6.45 4.48
C HIS A 77 14.44 5.38 3.66
N SER A 78 13.72 4.47 3.01
CA SER A 78 14.28 3.43 2.15
C SER A 78 13.71 3.54 0.74
N THR A 79 14.58 3.36 -0.25
CA THR A 79 14.21 3.19 -1.66
C THR A 79 14.26 1.74 -2.09
N TYR A 80 14.46 0.81 -1.14
CA TYR A 80 14.54 -0.61 -1.46
C TYR A 80 13.19 -1.13 -1.94
N ILE A 81 13.19 -1.66 -3.16
CA ILE A 81 12.09 -2.38 -3.78
C ILE A 81 12.64 -3.76 -4.14
N PRO A 82 11.97 -4.87 -3.76
CA PRO A 82 12.43 -6.21 -4.10
C PRO A 82 12.64 -6.37 -5.61
N PRO A 83 13.76 -6.98 -6.07
CA PRO A 83 14.01 -7.20 -7.48
C PRO A 83 12.86 -7.94 -8.18
N GLY A 84 12.50 -7.50 -9.38
CA GLY A 84 11.39 -8.07 -10.15
C GLY A 84 10.01 -7.51 -9.78
N SER A 85 9.91 -6.63 -8.79
CA SER A 85 8.65 -5.95 -8.48
C SER A 85 8.18 -5.05 -9.62
N TYR A 86 6.86 -4.97 -9.78
CA TYR A 86 6.21 -4.06 -10.70
C TYR A 86 6.03 -2.69 -10.04
N ILE A 87 6.66 -1.66 -10.60
CA ILE A 87 6.50 -0.27 -10.16
C ILE A 87 5.55 0.43 -11.13
N GLY A 88 4.36 0.80 -10.66
CA GLY A 88 3.29 1.34 -11.50
C GLY A 88 2.21 0.30 -11.81
N GLY A 89 1.52 0.42 -12.95
CA GLY A 89 0.42 -0.50 -13.31
C GLY A 89 -0.86 -0.30 -12.49
N PHE A 90 -0.83 0.59 -11.50
CA PHE A 90 -2.00 1.05 -10.78
C PHE A 90 -2.82 2.01 -11.64
N THR A 91 -4.14 1.92 -11.54
CA THR A 91 -5.10 2.69 -12.33
C THR A 91 -6.20 3.23 -11.44
N TYR A 92 -6.81 4.33 -11.86
CA TYR A 92 -7.98 4.90 -11.22
C TYR A 92 -9.03 5.26 -12.27
N GLU A 93 -10.21 4.70 -12.14
CA GLU A 93 -11.37 4.97 -13.00
C GLU A 93 -12.46 5.69 -12.18
N PRO A 94 -12.70 7.00 -12.39
CA PRO A 94 -13.78 7.72 -11.71
C PRO A 94 -15.17 7.14 -12.03
N ARG A 95 -16.00 6.94 -11.01
CA ARG A 95 -17.39 6.45 -11.09
C ARG A 95 -18.31 7.20 -10.12
N GLY A 96 -18.65 8.43 -10.49
CA GLY A 96 -19.47 9.30 -9.64
C GLY A 96 -18.68 9.82 -8.43
N GLU A 97 -19.20 9.61 -7.22
CA GLU A 97 -18.57 10.07 -5.96
C GLU A 97 -17.37 9.21 -5.54
N HIS A 98 -17.26 7.99 -6.08
CA HIS A 98 -16.13 7.09 -5.89
C HIS A 98 -15.44 6.85 -7.22
N GLY A 99 -14.27 6.23 -7.20
CA GLY A 99 -13.66 5.60 -8.36
C GLY A 99 -13.10 4.25 -8.00
N ILE A 100 -12.82 3.46 -9.02
CA ILE A 100 -12.20 2.15 -8.88
C ILE A 100 -10.70 2.33 -8.98
N TYR A 101 -10.01 2.01 -7.91
CA TYR A 101 -8.57 1.82 -7.92
C TYR A 101 -8.27 0.36 -8.26
N SER A 102 -7.36 0.13 -9.19
CA SER A 102 -7.07 -1.22 -9.66
C SER A 102 -5.59 -1.36 -10.03
N PHE A 103 -5.16 -2.57 -10.32
CA PHE A 103 -3.83 -2.89 -10.82
C PHE A 103 -3.97 -3.77 -12.06
N THR A 104 -3.24 -3.43 -13.12
CA THR A 104 -3.29 -4.12 -14.42
C THR A 104 -1.93 -4.68 -14.85
N GLY A 105 -0.92 -4.63 -13.98
CA GLY A 105 0.38 -5.25 -14.26
C GLY A 105 0.24 -6.76 -14.39
N TRP A 106 1.04 -7.38 -15.27
CA TRP A 106 1.00 -8.82 -15.57
C TRP A 106 -0.36 -9.37 -16.00
N GLY A 107 -1.26 -8.51 -16.50
CA GLY A 107 -2.61 -8.92 -16.90
C GLY A 107 -3.55 -9.16 -15.72
N ALA A 108 -3.23 -8.62 -14.53
CA ALA A 108 -4.15 -8.56 -13.41
C ALA A 108 -5.42 -7.78 -13.79
N ASP A 109 -6.55 -8.15 -13.17
CA ASP A 109 -7.84 -7.48 -13.33
C ASP A 109 -8.32 -6.80 -12.03
N GLY A 110 -7.43 -6.61 -11.07
CA GLY A 110 -7.72 -5.99 -9.78
C GLY A 110 -6.88 -6.52 -8.64
N PHE A 111 -7.49 -6.56 -7.46
CA PHE A 111 -6.86 -7.01 -6.23
C PHE A 111 -7.63 -8.17 -5.62
N MET A 112 -6.93 -8.93 -4.80
CA MET A 112 -7.51 -9.97 -3.96
C MET A 112 -6.93 -9.88 -2.55
N GLY A 113 -7.75 -10.19 -1.56
CA GLY A 113 -7.33 -10.31 -0.16
C GLY A 113 -7.02 -11.76 0.11
N CYS A 114 -5.78 -12.07 0.46
CA CYS A 114 -5.33 -13.42 0.78
C CYS A 114 -5.12 -13.55 2.27
N PRO A 115 -5.69 -14.57 2.94
CA PRO A 115 -5.46 -14.78 4.37
C PRO A 115 -3.98 -15.05 4.62
N ASP A 116 -3.45 -14.42 5.66
CA ASP A 116 -2.11 -14.65 6.15
C ASP A 116 -2.21 -15.30 7.55
N PRO A 117 -1.89 -16.61 7.67
CA PRO A 117 -1.99 -17.35 8.93
C PRO A 117 -1.06 -16.85 10.04
N GLU A 118 0.03 -16.15 9.70
CA GLU A 118 0.98 -15.63 10.68
C GLU A 118 0.46 -14.36 11.35
N VAL A 119 -0.27 -13.54 10.60
CA VAL A 119 -0.77 -12.24 11.04
C VAL A 119 -2.25 -12.27 11.47
N GLY A 120 -3.03 -13.25 10.99
CA GLY A 120 -4.46 -13.38 11.29
C GLY A 120 -5.36 -12.37 10.55
N PHE A 121 -4.83 -11.68 9.54
CA PHE A 121 -5.55 -10.76 8.67
C PHE A 121 -5.33 -11.13 7.20
N HIS A 122 -6.06 -10.47 6.28
CA HIS A 122 -5.83 -10.66 4.85
C HIS A 122 -4.81 -9.63 4.36
N GLN A 123 -3.81 -10.10 3.61
CA GLN A 123 -2.86 -9.25 2.89
C GLN A 123 -3.39 -8.99 1.47
N VAL A 124 -3.13 -7.79 0.94
CA VAL A 124 -3.53 -7.43 -0.43
C VAL A 124 -2.54 -7.98 -1.45
N TYR A 125 -3.05 -8.68 -2.45
CA TYR A 125 -2.33 -9.16 -3.62
C TYR A 125 -2.96 -8.63 -4.90
N ALA A 126 -2.16 -8.50 -5.97
CA ALA A 126 -2.66 -8.38 -7.33
C ALA A 126 -3.41 -9.65 -7.72
N ASN A 127 -4.57 -9.52 -8.37
CA ASN A 127 -5.35 -10.66 -8.82
C ASN A 127 -4.70 -11.28 -10.09
N ILE A 128 -3.70 -12.13 -9.88
CA ILE A 128 -2.95 -12.84 -10.93
C ILE A 128 -2.99 -14.35 -10.67
N GLN A 129 -3.04 -15.17 -11.73
CA GLN A 129 -3.19 -16.62 -11.59
C GLN A 129 -2.03 -17.33 -10.87
N ASN A 130 -0.83 -16.74 -10.90
CA ASN A 130 0.40 -17.35 -10.37
C ASN A 130 0.90 -16.62 -9.11
N ALA A 131 0.01 -16.02 -8.33
CA ALA A 131 0.41 -15.39 -7.07
C ALA A 131 0.95 -16.43 -6.07
N SER A 132 2.03 -16.09 -5.39
CA SER A 132 2.60 -16.88 -4.30
C SER A 132 2.06 -16.36 -2.97
N VAL A 133 0.91 -16.90 -2.56
CA VAL A 133 0.13 -16.44 -1.40
C VAL A 133 0.52 -17.19 -0.12
N PRO A 134 0.25 -16.65 1.08
CA PRO A 134 0.76 -17.23 2.34
C PRO A 134 0.26 -18.65 2.63
N THR A 135 -0.98 -18.98 2.24
CA THR A 135 -1.52 -20.34 2.40
C THR A 135 -1.02 -21.33 1.36
N GLY A 136 -0.38 -20.85 0.29
CA GLY A 136 0.03 -21.65 -0.86
C GLY A 136 -1.11 -22.02 -1.84
N ASP A 137 -2.37 -21.67 -1.54
CA ASP A 137 -3.51 -21.87 -2.44
C ASP A 137 -4.21 -20.54 -2.73
N ILE A 138 -4.12 -20.08 -3.98
CA ILE A 138 -4.77 -18.84 -4.44
C ILE A 138 -6.30 -18.88 -4.28
N LYS A 139 -6.90 -20.07 -4.21
CA LYS A 139 -8.35 -20.22 -3.98
C LYS A 139 -8.80 -19.76 -2.61
N ASP A 140 -7.88 -19.61 -1.66
CA ASP A 140 -8.17 -19.03 -0.35
C ASP A 140 -8.30 -17.50 -0.41
N CYS A 141 -7.87 -16.88 -1.51
CA CYS A 141 -7.96 -15.45 -1.71
C CYS A 141 -9.32 -15.02 -2.25
N LEU A 142 -9.78 -13.85 -1.80
CA LEU A 142 -11.05 -13.26 -2.21
C LEU A 142 -10.81 -12.02 -3.08
N PRO A 143 -11.21 -12.03 -4.37
CA PRO A 143 -11.17 -10.84 -5.21
C PRO A 143 -12.05 -9.74 -4.63
N PHE A 144 -11.59 -8.50 -4.71
CA PHE A 144 -12.37 -7.35 -4.27
C PHE A 144 -12.13 -6.13 -5.18
N VAL A 145 -13.09 -5.19 -5.14
CA VAL A 145 -12.97 -3.90 -5.84
C VAL A 145 -12.48 -2.86 -4.84
N ALA A 146 -11.31 -2.25 -5.10
CA ALA A 146 -10.81 -1.17 -4.26
C ALA A 146 -11.52 0.14 -4.63
N LEU A 147 -12.42 0.58 -3.76
CA LEU A 147 -13.06 1.88 -3.90
C LEU A 147 -12.20 2.98 -3.32
N ALA A 148 -12.20 4.12 -3.99
CA ALA A 148 -11.48 5.28 -3.51
C ALA A 148 -12.12 6.60 -3.92
N ILE A 149 -11.88 7.62 -3.11
CA ILE A 149 -12.39 8.97 -3.30
C ILE A 149 -11.24 9.95 -3.55
N THR A 150 -11.57 11.12 -4.10
CA THR A 150 -10.57 12.19 -4.19
C THR A 150 -10.26 12.71 -2.80
N TYR A 151 -8.97 12.85 -2.48
CA TYR A 151 -8.55 13.42 -1.21
C TYR A 151 -8.75 14.94 -1.22
N PRO A 152 -9.55 15.52 -0.30
CA PRO A 152 -9.83 16.96 -0.32
C PRO A 152 -8.70 17.82 0.26
N GLY A 153 -7.75 17.20 0.97
CA GLY A 153 -6.65 17.91 1.63
C GLY A 153 -5.50 18.27 0.68
N ASN A 154 -4.75 19.29 1.06
CA ASN A 154 -3.55 19.76 0.33
C ASN A 154 -2.23 19.44 1.04
N ASN A 155 -2.29 18.70 2.17
CA ASN A 155 -1.14 18.28 2.96
C ASN A 155 -1.10 16.75 3.03
N PRO A 156 0.08 16.14 3.22
CA PRO A 156 0.18 14.70 3.41
C PRO A 156 -0.72 14.19 4.53
N ALA A 157 -1.25 12.99 4.39
CA ALA A 157 -2.20 12.40 5.33
C ALA A 157 -1.52 11.70 6.52
N ALA A 158 -0.25 11.32 6.37
CA ALA A 158 0.55 10.66 7.41
C ALA A 158 2.00 11.19 7.45
N TRP A 159 2.67 11.00 8.58
CA TRP A 159 4.14 11.10 8.62
C TRP A 159 4.78 9.97 7.80
N GLN A 160 4.39 8.72 8.11
CA GLN A 160 4.73 7.50 7.39
C GLN A 160 3.62 6.46 7.59
N TYR A 161 3.51 5.50 6.67
CA TYR A 161 2.77 4.26 6.85
C TYR A 161 3.76 3.16 7.28
N VAL A 162 3.31 2.25 8.14
CA VAL A 162 4.09 1.13 8.69
C VAL A 162 3.49 -0.20 8.29
#